data_AF-A0A6B3F7P2-F1
#
_entry.id   AF-A0A6B3F7P2-F1
#
_cell.length_a   1.000
_cell.length_b   1.000
_cell.length_c   1.000
_cell.angle_alpha   90.00
_cell.angle_beta   90.00
_cell.angle_gamma   90.00
#
_symmetry.space_group_name_H-M   'P 1'
#
loop_
_entity.id
_entity.type
_entity.pdbx_description
1 polymer ?
#
loop_
_entity_poly.entity_id
_entity_poly.type
_entity_poly.pdbx_seq_one_letter_code
_entity_poly.pdbx_strand_id
1 'polypeptide(L)'
;MANNSTTYTPLRFPGQYYDPESGLHYNHHRYYDPQTARYTTPDPLGLSPAPNPNTHVKNPHSQADPLGLAPTDYPDLGDDWKPLDIKDPSNWNGCEEVAVQIQERLGGGTRYRISNAIPDPLAENFAMGPYRNTDPAWFHHDVVMHNGRVYDGFTGRTGLSKQEYDELWDPNYLDILHWRPLD
;
A
#
# COMPACT_ATOMS: atom_id res chain seq x y z
N MET A 1 18.55 53.37 0.64
CA MET A 1 19.40 52.23 1.02
C MET A 1 18.46 51.06 1.24
N ALA A 2 18.41 50.07 0.35
CA ALA A 2 17.56 48.89 0.52
C ALA A 2 18.29 47.87 1.40
N ASN A 3 17.70 47.51 2.54
CA ASN A 3 18.23 46.50 3.46
C ASN A 3 18.11 45.12 2.81
N ASN A 4 19.24 44.54 2.39
CA ASN A 4 19.30 43.16 1.96
C ASN A 4 19.32 42.23 3.20
N SER A 5 18.18 42.09 3.88
CA SER A 5 18.07 41.13 4.99
C SER A 5 17.79 39.74 4.42
N THR A 6 18.80 38.87 4.40
CA THR A 6 18.61 37.45 4.14
C THR A 6 18.13 36.77 5.42
N THR A 7 16.82 36.70 5.62
CA THR A 7 16.23 35.93 6.73
C THR A 7 16.50 34.44 6.49
N TYR A 8 17.12 33.78 7.45
CA TYR A 8 17.34 32.33 7.41
C TYR A 8 16.00 31.59 7.56
N THR A 9 15.67 30.76 6.57
CA THR A 9 14.51 29.84 6.63
C THR A 9 15.03 28.40 6.69
N PRO A 10 14.86 27.70 7.83
CA PRO A 10 15.29 26.32 7.98
C PRO A 10 14.30 25.31 7.37
N LEU A 11 13.09 25.74 6.99
CA LEU A 11 12.08 24.85 6.41
C LEU A 11 12.55 24.29 5.05
N ARG A 12 12.26 23.01 4.81
CA ARG A 12 12.56 22.29 3.56
C ARG A 12 11.26 21.70 3.00
N PHE A 13 11.27 20.45 2.48
CA PHE A 13 10.02 19.78 2.10
C PHE A 13 9.07 19.65 3.30
N PRO A 14 7.76 19.39 3.08
CA PRO A 14 6.81 19.25 4.18
C PRO A 14 7.31 18.25 5.24
N GLY A 15 7.32 18.69 6.50
CA GLY A 15 7.84 17.92 7.65
C GLY A 15 9.35 18.06 7.93
N GLN A 16 10.11 18.71 7.03
CA GLN A 16 11.57 18.75 7.11
C GLN A 16 12.13 20.08 7.65
N TYR A 17 13.13 19.96 8.51
CA TYR A 17 13.92 21.07 9.06
C TYR A 17 15.41 20.89 8.74
N TYR A 18 16.05 21.94 8.23
CA TYR A 18 17.48 21.90 7.93
C TYR A 18 18.32 21.97 9.20
N ASP A 19 19.16 20.96 9.39
CA ASP A 19 20.18 20.93 10.41
C ASP A 19 21.52 21.46 9.84
N PRO A 20 21.98 22.64 10.26
CA PRO A 20 23.20 23.24 9.75
C PRO A 20 24.49 22.53 10.22
N GLU A 21 24.45 21.74 11.30
CA GLU A 21 25.64 21.03 11.79
C GLU A 21 26.00 19.85 10.88
N SER A 22 24.99 19.06 10.51
CA SER A 22 25.17 17.89 9.64
C SER A 22 25.01 18.20 8.15
N GLY A 23 24.33 19.29 7.81
CA GLY A 23 23.89 19.57 6.44
C GLY A 23 22.70 18.72 5.98
N LEU A 24 22.13 17.89 6.87
CA LEU A 24 20.99 17.03 6.59
C LEU A 24 19.67 17.74 6.89
N HIS A 25 18.58 17.16 6.41
CA HIS A 25 17.23 17.60 6.72
C HIS A 25 16.62 16.64 7.75
N TYR A 26 16.39 17.11 8.96
CA TYR A 26 15.65 16.36 9.97
C TYR A 26 14.18 16.22 9.55
N ASN A 27 13.71 14.99 9.39
CA ASN A 27 12.33 14.64 9.03
C ASN A 27 11.74 13.70 10.09
N HIS A 28 11.50 14.24 11.28
CA HIS A 28 10.91 13.59 12.46
C HIS A 28 11.56 12.24 12.85
N HIS A 29 11.19 11.14 12.19
CA HIS A 29 11.72 9.81 12.46
C HIS A 29 13.06 9.52 11.76
N ARG A 30 13.42 10.28 10.72
CA ARG A 30 14.61 10.04 9.89
C ARG A 30 15.33 11.32 9.51
N TYR A 31 16.60 11.19 9.13
CA TYR A 31 17.36 12.27 8.49
C TYR A 31 17.40 12.04 6.98
N TYR A 32 17.06 13.07 6.22
CA TYR A 32 17.11 13.08 4.76
C TYR A 32 18.36 13.80 4.28
N ASP A 33 19.13 13.13 3.42
CA ASP A 33 20.29 13.71 2.73
C ASP A 33 19.85 14.26 1.37
N PRO A 34 19.85 15.60 1.18
CA PRO A 34 19.47 16.21 -0.08
C PRO A 34 20.47 15.94 -1.22
N GLN A 35 21.72 15.58 -0.93
CA GLN A 35 22.72 15.27 -1.97
C GLN A 35 22.47 13.93 -2.63
N THR A 36 22.04 12.94 -1.85
CA THR A 36 21.72 11.59 -2.34
C THR A 36 20.23 11.35 -2.57
N ALA A 37 19.39 12.32 -2.17
CA ALA A 37 17.94 12.26 -2.22
C ALA A 37 17.33 11.05 -1.48
N ARG A 38 17.92 10.69 -0.34
CA ARG A 38 17.59 9.47 0.43
C ARG A 38 17.58 9.73 1.92
N TYR A 39 16.91 8.86 2.66
CA TYR A 39 17.07 8.79 4.11
C TYR A 39 18.39 8.09 4.47
N THR A 40 19.03 8.56 5.54
CA THR A 40 20.30 8.01 6.03
C THR A 40 20.11 6.71 6.81
N THR A 41 18.89 6.42 7.24
CA THR A 41 18.50 5.18 7.93
C THR A 41 17.32 4.50 7.23
N PRO A 42 17.23 3.16 7.24
CA PRO A 42 16.04 2.45 6.78
C PRO A 42 14.77 2.88 7.49
N ASP A 43 13.64 2.76 6.78
CA ASP A 43 12.31 2.99 7.31
C ASP A 43 12.05 2.09 8.54
N PRO A 44 11.62 2.66 9.68
CA PRO A 44 11.22 1.88 10.85
C PRO A 44 10.08 0.89 10.57
N LEU A 45 9.26 1.15 9.54
CA LEU A 45 8.17 0.27 9.09
C LEU A 45 8.65 -0.80 8.09
N GLY A 46 9.95 -0.88 7.83
CA GLY A 46 10.54 -1.86 6.91
C GLY A 46 10.15 -1.58 5.46
N LEU A 47 9.68 -2.62 4.76
CA LEU A 47 9.34 -2.57 3.33
C LEU A 47 7.88 -2.21 3.05
N SER A 48 7.06 -2.05 4.10
CA SER A 48 5.63 -1.76 4.00
C SER A 48 5.33 -0.45 3.24
N PRO A 49 5.98 0.70 3.55
CA PRO A 49 5.68 1.97 2.88
C PRO A 49 6.31 2.09 1.48
N ALA A 50 7.44 1.41 1.22
CA ALA A 50 8.10 1.42 -0.07
C ALA A 50 9.03 0.20 -0.25
N PRO A 51 9.21 -0.31 -1.48
CA PRO A 51 10.15 -1.41 -1.77
C PRO A 51 11.61 -1.09 -1.42
N ASN A 52 11.98 0.19 -1.33
CA ASN A 52 13.28 0.63 -0.87
C ASN A 52 13.11 1.42 0.44
N PRO A 53 13.60 0.91 1.58
CA PRO A 53 13.34 1.53 2.88
C PRO A 53 14.13 2.83 3.08
N ASN A 54 15.08 3.17 2.20
CA ASN A 54 15.90 4.38 2.29
C ASN A 54 15.41 5.49 1.36
N THR A 55 14.35 5.29 0.57
CA THR A 55 13.90 6.30 -0.39
C THR A 55 12.97 7.31 0.27
N HIS A 56 13.12 8.57 -0.14
CA HIS A 56 12.05 9.55 0.03
C HIS A 56 10.92 9.30 -1.01
N VAL A 57 9.89 10.14 -1.02
CA VAL A 57 8.75 9.99 -1.95
C VAL A 57 9.23 9.91 -3.41
N LYS A 58 8.50 9.16 -4.25
CA LYS A 58 8.86 8.97 -5.66
C LYS A 58 8.78 10.27 -6.46
N ASN A 59 7.77 11.09 -6.16
CA ASN A 59 7.57 12.39 -6.79
C ASN A 59 7.38 13.49 -5.74
N PRO A 60 8.44 14.21 -5.32
CA PRO A 60 8.36 15.26 -4.30
C PRO A 60 7.60 16.51 -4.76
N HIS A 61 7.17 16.58 -6.02
CA HIS A 61 6.30 17.65 -6.51
C HIS A 61 4.82 17.42 -6.16
N SER A 62 4.38 16.17 -6.11
CA SER A 62 2.98 15.80 -5.83
C SER A 62 2.79 15.05 -4.53
N GLN A 63 3.85 14.45 -3.98
CA GLN A 63 3.81 13.65 -2.76
C GLN A 63 4.61 14.33 -1.65
N ALA A 64 4.21 14.11 -0.42
CA ALA A 64 4.97 14.53 0.76
C ALA A 64 5.12 13.36 1.75
N ASP A 65 6.18 13.35 2.54
CA ASP A 65 6.34 12.42 3.68
C ASP A 65 6.63 13.23 4.95
N PRO A 66 5.60 13.85 5.58
CA PRO A 66 5.78 14.79 6.67
C PRO A 66 6.28 14.17 7.97
N LEU A 67 6.18 12.85 8.11
CA LEU A 67 6.61 12.12 9.30
C LEU A 67 7.94 11.40 9.08
N GLY A 68 8.45 11.34 7.85
CA GLY A 68 9.59 10.49 7.55
C GLY A 68 9.26 9.01 7.74
N LEU A 69 8.07 8.55 7.36
CA LEU A 69 7.61 7.16 7.47
C LEU A 69 6.89 6.67 6.20
N ALA A 70 6.14 7.54 5.52
CA ALA A 70 5.32 7.14 4.39
C ALA A 70 4.90 8.36 3.56
N PRO A 71 4.79 8.22 2.22
CA PRO A 71 4.09 9.21 1.41
C PRO A 71 2.66 9.43 1.92
N THR A 72 2.24 10.69 1.94
CA THR A 72 0.87 11.14 2.29
C THR A 72 -0.14 10.80 1.20
N ASP A 73 0.31 10.67 -0.05
CA ASP A 73 -0.46 10.10 -1.14
C ASP A 73 -0.29 8.58 -1.14
N TYR A 74 -0.98 7.92 -0.22
CA TYR A 74 -1.47 6.60 -0.56
C TYR A 74 -2.65 6.76 -1.50
N PRO A 75 -2.70 5.96 -2.58
CA PRO A 75 -3.89 5.89 -3.40
C PRO A 75 -5.11 5.62 -2.51
N ASP A 76 -6.14 6.43 -2.68
CA ASP A 76 -7.30 6.44 -1.80
C ASP A 76 -8.56 6.21 -2.63
N LEU A 77 -9.40 5.26 -2.21
CA LEU A 77 -10.66 4.93 -2.89
C LEU A 77 -11.76 5.98 -2.73
N GLY A 78 -11.53 7.02 -1.91
CA GLY A 78 -12.45 8.13 -1.66
C GLY A 78 -13.24 8.01 -0.36
N ASP A 79 -13.78 9.13 0.12
CA ASP A 79 -14.61 9.20 1.34
C ASP A 79 -15.91 8.38 1.25
N ASP A 80 -16.41 8.20 0.03
CA ASP A 80 -17.60 7.43 -0.30
C ASP A 80 -17.35 5.92 -0.28
N TRP A 81 -16.10 5.46 -0.30
CA TRP A 81 -15.79 4.03 -0.23
C TRP A 81 -16.22 3.45 1.12
N LYS A 82 -16.99 2.35 1.06
CA LYS A 82 -17.41 1.56 2.20
C LYS A 82 -17.03 0.11 1.95
N PRO A 83 -16.15 -0.48 2.78
CA PRO A 83 -15.84 -1.89 2.67
C PRO A 83 -17.11 -2.72 2.85
N LEU A 84 -17.27 -3.75 2.02
CA LEU A 84 -18.33 -4.73 2.12
C LEU A 84 -18.14 -5.58 3.40
N ASP A 85 -19.24 -6.12 3.91
CA ASP A 85 -19.18 -7.08 5.00
C ASP A 85 -18.95 -8.49 4.45
N ILE A 86 -17.81 -9.09 4.79
CA ILE A 86 -17.47 -10.47 4.40
C ILE A 86 -18.44 -11.50 4.99
N LYS A 87 -19.14 -11.18 6.08
CA LYS A 87 -20.11 -12.09 6.71
C LYS A 87 -21.44 -12.15 5.97
N ASP A 88 -21.69 -11.23 5.04
CA ASP A 88 -22.90 -11.22 4.21
C ASP A 88 -22.61 -11.98 2.89
N PRO A 89 -23.24 -13.15 2.67
CA PRO A 89 -23.00 -13.96 1.48
C PRO A 89 -23.36 -13.28 0.15
N SER A 90 -24.18 -12.24 0.17
CA SER A 90 -24.49 -11.48 -1.06
C SER A 90 -23.27 -10.73 -1.61
N ASN A 91 -22.24 -10.49 -0.78
CA ASN A 91 -21.00 -9.81 -1.15
C ASN A 91 -19.92 -10.77 -1.70
N TRP A 92 -20.18 -12.08 -1.75
CA TRP A 92 -19.16 -13.07 -2.13
C TRP A 92 -18.92 -13.18 -3.64
N ASN A 93 -19.65 -12.44 -4.47
CA ASN A 93 -19.51 -12.54 -5.93
C ASN A 93 -19.17 -11.17 -6.54
N GLY A 94 -18.61 -11.19 -7.76
CA GLY A 94 -18.28 -9.97 -8.52
C GLY A 94 -16.98 -9.29 -8.09
N CYS A 95 -16.03 -10.05 -7.53
CA CYS A 95 -14.73 -9.53 -7.14
C CYS A 95 -13.95 -8.93 -8.33
N GLU A 96 -14.19 -9.44 -9.53
CA GLU A 96 -13.59 -8.99 -10.79
C GLU A 96 -14.02 -7.57 -11.13
N GLU A 97 -15.33 -7.29 -11.09
CA GLU A 97 -15.88 -5.96 -11.33
C GLU A 97 -15.46 -4.98 -10.24
N VAL A 98 -15.43 -5.43 -8.98
CA VAL A 98 -14.94 -4.61 -7.87
C VAL A 98 -13.47 -4.24 -8.06
N ALA A 99 -12.62 -5.17 -8.46
CA ALA A 99 -11.20 -4.90 -8.73
C ALA A 99 -11.01 -3.90 -9.90
N VAL A 100 -11.87 -3.96 -10.93
CA VAL A 100 -11.89 -2.93 -12.00
C VAL A 100 -12.21 -1.55 -11.41
N GLN A 101 -13.30 -1.44 -10.64
CA GLN A 101 -13.73 -0.16 -10.07
C GLN A 101 -12.68 0.43 -9.13
N ILE A 102 -12.02 -0.43 -8.33
CA ILE A 102 -10.92 -0.04 -7.45
C ILE A 102 -9.76 0.50 -8.29
N GLN A 103 -9.32 -0.21 -9.33
CA GLN A 103 -8.22 0.23 -10.19
C GLN A 103 -8.51 1.58 -10.86
N GLU A 104 -9.74 1.79 -11.33
CA GLU A 104 -10.19 3.06 -11.90
C GLU A 104 -10.20 4.19 -10.86
N ARG A 105 -10.74 3.95 -9.66
CA ARG A 105 -10.77 4.95 -8.56
C ARG A 105 -9.37 5.36 -8.12
N LEU A 106 -8.45 4.41 -8.05
CA LEU A 106 -7.05 4.68 -7.70
C LEU A 106 -6.27 5.35 -8.84
N GLY A 107 -6.82 5.41 -10.06
CA GLY A 107 -6.14 5.94 -11.24
C GLY A 107 -4.99 5.05 -11.72
N GLY A 108 -5.00 3.75 -11.38
CA GLY A 108 -3.95 2.81 -11.74
C GLY A 108 -3.80 1.63 -10.77
N GLY A 109 -2.63 1.01 -10.79
CA GLY A 109 -2.35 -0.23 -10.07
C GLY A 109 -2.44 -1.46 -10.96
N THR A 110 -1.96 -2.59 -10.44
CA THR A 110 -1.99 -3.87 -11.14
C THR A 110 -3.05 -4.74 -10.48
N ARG A 111 -3.99 -5.26 -11.27
CA ARG A 111 -4.95 -6.27 -10.79
C ARG A 111 -4.24 -7.61 -10.66
N TYR A 112 -4.57 -8.36 -9.62
CA TYR A 112 -4.08 -9.71 -9.39
C TYR A 112 -5.26 -10.63 -9.13
N ARG A 113 -5.21 -11.83 -9.72
CA ARG A 113 -6.05 -12.95 -9.33
C ARG A 113 -5.32 -13.80 -8.31
N ILE A 114 -5.91 -13.94 -7.13
CA ILE A 114 -5.47 -14.90 -6.12
C ILE A 114 -6.28 -16.17 -6.37
N SER A 115 -5.62 -17.32 -6.49
CA SER A 115 -6.30 -18.62 -6.62
C SER A 115 -5.48 -19.73 -5.98
N ASN A 116 -6.13 -20.86 -5.69
CA ASN A 116 -5.43 -22.06 -5.27
C ASN A 116 -4.51 -22.57 -6.40
N ALA A 117 -3.26 -22.89 -6.06
CA ALA A 117 -2.21 -23.26 -6.98
C ALA A 117 -2.07 -24.76 -7.22
N ILE A 118 -2.75 -25.60 -6.42
CA ILE A 118 -2.67 -27.05 -6.53
C ILE A 118 -3.46 -27.49 -7.78
N PRO A 119 -2.82 -28.05 -8.82
CA PRO A 119 -3.52 -28.64 -9.95
C PRO A 119 -3.82 -30.11 -9.62
N ASP A 120 -5.08 -30.44 -9.30
CA ASP A 120 -5.53 -31.84 -9.21
C ASP A 120 -6.69 -32.08 -10.19
N PRO A 121 -6.53 -32.94 -11.21
CA PRO A 121 -7.60 -33.23 -12.16
C PRO A 121 -8.82 -33.94 -11.56
N LEU A 122 -8.82 -34.30 -10.27
CA LEU A 122 -9.91 -35.03 -9.59
C LEU A 122 -10.41 -34.39 -8.28
N ALA A 123 -9.87 -33.24 -7.84
CA ALA A 123 -10.28 -32.65 -6.56
C ALA A 123 -11.51 -31.74 -6.72
N GLU A 124 -12.63 -32.11 -6.11
CA GLU A 124 -13.89 -31.36 -6.17
C GLU A 124 -13.91 -30.08 -5.28
N ASN A 125 -12.81 -29.76 -4.57
CA ASN A 125 -12.75 -28.62 -3.64
C ASN A 125 -11.45 -27.80 -3.79
N PHE A 126 -11.46 -26.86 -4.75
CA PHE A 126 -10.41 -25.86 -5.01
C PHE A 126 -10.57 -24.56 -4.21
N ALA A 127 -11.28 -24.62 -3.07
CA ALA A 127 -11.52 -23.44 -2.28
C ALA A 127 -10.20 -22.82 -1.78
N MET A 128 -10.14 -21.50 -1.75
CA MET A 128 -9.00 -20.71 -1.28
C MET A 128 -8.86 -20.71 0.26
N GLY A 129 -9.82 -21.33 0.94
CA GLY A 129 -9.91 -21.36 2.40
C GLY A 129 -10.47 -20.07 2.99
N PRO A 130 -10.50 -19.98 4.33
CA PRO A 130 -11.09 -18.84 5.01
C PRO A 130 -10.33 -17.52 4.80
N TYR A 131 -11.09 -16.46 4.58
CA TYR A 131 -10.65 -15.08 4.54
C TYR A 131 -11.40 -14.28 5.61
N ARG A 132 -10.68 -13.55 6.45
CA ARG A 132 -11.22 -12.78 7.59
C ARG A 132 -12.10 -13.63 8.52
N ASN A 133 -11.65 -14.84 8.82
CA ASN A 133 -12.37 -15.85 9.63
C ASN A 133 -13.73 -16.26 9.06
N THR A 134 -13.96 -16.05 7.76
CA THR A 134 -15.18 -16.48 7.05
C THR A 134 -14.75 -17.32 5.86
N ASP A 135 -15.40 -18.44 5.61
CA ASP A 135 -15.13 -19.28 4.44
C ASP A 135 -16.20 -19.02 3.36
N PRO A 136 -15.88 -18.20 2.33
CA PRO A 136 -16.79 -17.93 1.24
C PRO A 136 -16.78 -19.03 0.17
N ALA A 137 -15.96 -20.09 0.32
CA ALA A 137 -15.73 -21.14 -0.67
C ALA A 137 -15.31 -20.60 -2.05
N TRP A 138 -14.57 -19.48 -2.09
CA TRP A 138 -14.06 -18.88 -3.33
C TRP A 138 -13.03 -19.78 -4.01
N PHE A 139 -13.07 -19.81 -5.34
CA PHE A 139 -12.04 -20.46 -6.17
C PHE A 139 -10.97 -19.48 -6.65
N HIS A 140 -11.34 -18.20 -6.77
CA HIS A 140 -10.43 -17.09 -7.00
C HIS A 140 -10.98 -15.82 -6.34
N HIS A 141 -10.09 -14.86 -6.12
CA HIS A 141 -10.43 -13.52 -5.63
C HIS A 141 -9.54 -12.50 -6.33
N ASP A 142 -10.15 -11.47 -6.93
CA ASP A 142 -9.43 -10.43 -7.66
C ASP A 142 -9.20 -9.22 -6.75
N VAL A 143 -7.96 -8.72 -6.76
CA VAL A 143 -7.51 -7.61 -5.92
C VAL A 143 -6.70 -6.62 -6.75
N VAL A 144 -6.53 -5.39 -6.28
CA VAL A 144 -5.63 -4.40 -6.88
C VAL A 144 -4.45 -4.19 -5.96
N MET A 145 -3.24 -4.24 -6.52
CA MET A 145 -2.04 -3.80 -5.84
C MET A 145 -1.57 -2.46 -6.42
N HIS A 146 -1.49 -1.44 -5.58
CA HIS A 146 -1.01 -0.11 -5.99
C HIS A 146 -0.14 0.51 -4.90
N ASN A 147 1.08 0.93 -5.28
CA ASN A 147 2.10 1.48 -4.37
C ASN A 147 2.35 0.64 -3.10
N GLY A 148 2.44 -0.68 -3.25
CA GLY A 148 2.74 -1.61 -2.14
C GLY A 148 1.54 -1.97 -1.26
N ARG A 149 0.36 -1.42 -1.58
CA ARG A 149 -0.89 -1.67 -0.86
C ARG A 149 -1.84 -2.51 -1.68
N VAL A 150 -2.56 -3.39 -1.01
CA VAL A 150 -3.57 -4.28 -1.57
C VAL A 150 -4.96 -3.73 -1.24
N TYR A 151 -5.82 -3.75 -2.24
CA TYR A 151 -7.20 -3.30 -2.18
C TYR A 151 -8.11 -4.40 -2.72
N ASP A 152 -9.19 -4.68 -2.00
CA ASP A 152 -10.33 -5.49 -2.44
C ASP A 152 -11.64 -4.87 -1.94
N GLY A 153 -12.77 -5.51 -2.23
CA GLY A 153 -14.10 -5.06 -1.77
C GLY A 153 -14.26 -4.97 -0.25
N PHE A 154 -13.39 -5.61 0.53
CA PHE A 154 -13.47 -5.72 1.99
C PHE A 154 -12.40 -4.89 2.72
N THR A 155 -11.42 -4.34 1.99
CA THR A 155 -10.41 -3.42 2.53
C THR A 155 -10.97 -2.01 2.73
N GLY A 156 -10.41 -1.32 3.73
CA GLY A 156 -10.60 0.12 3.92
C GLY A 156 -10.11 0.93 2.72
N ARG A 157 -10.52 2.20 2.65
CA ARG A 157 -10.22 3.11 1.53
C ARG A 157 -8.73 3.32 1.23
N THR A 158 -7.87 3.12 2.23
CA THR A 158 -6.41 3.23 2.10
C THR A 158 -5.75 1.89 1.80
N GLY A 159 -6.49 0.78 1.68
CA GLY A 159 -5.92 -0.55 1.49
C GLY A 159 -5.05 -1.01 2.67
N LEU A 160 -4.38 -2.15 2.51
CA LEU A 160 -3.46 -2.75 3.48
C LEU A 160 -2.10 -3.00 2.86
N SER A 161 -1.03 -3.03 3.65
CA SER A 161 0.23 -3.59 3.14
C SER A 161 0.05 -5.06 2.75
N LYS A 162 0.92 -5.58 1.88
CA LYS A 162 0.85 -7.00 1.49
C LYS A 162 0.91 -7.96 2.69
N GLN A 163 1.74 -7.64 3.68
CA GLN A 163 1.86 -8.44 4.90
C GLN A 163 0.55 -8.45 5.70
N GLU A 164 -0.02 -7.26 5.98
CA GLU A 164 -1.31 -7.15 6.68
C GLU A 164 -2.44 -7.82 5.90
N TYR A 165 -2.38 -7.81 4.57
CA TYR A 165 -3.37 -8.48 3.73
C TYR A 165 -3.26 -10.01 3.79
N ASP A 166 -2.05 -10.56 3.82
CA ASP A 166 -1.82 -12.00 3.97
C ASP A 166 -2.32 -12.51 5.33
N GLU A 167 -2.17 -11.72 6.39
CA GLU A 167 -2.69 -12.02 7.73
C GLU A 167 -4.24 -12.12 7.79
N LEU A 168 -4.95 -11.69 6.73
CA LEU A 168 -6.39 -11.87 6.62
C LEU A 168 -6.79 -13.28 6.22
N TRP A 169 -5.90 -14.04 5.58
CA TRP A 169 -6.16 -15.41 5.17
C TRP A 169 -5.81 -16.38 6.29
N ASP A 170 -6.50 -17.52 6.33
CA ASP A 170 -6.11 -18.60 7.23
C ASP A 170 -4.67 -19.05 6.90
N PRO A 171 -3.77 -19.10 7.90
CA PRO A 171 -2.36 -19.39 7.66
C PRO A 171 -2.12 -20.79 7.08
N ASN A 172 -3.06 -21.73 7.25
CA ASN A 172 -2.95 -23.08 6.67
C ASN A 172 -3.12 -23.08 5.13
N TYR A 173 -3.59 -21.98 4.55
CA TYR A 173 -3.84 -21.85 3.11
C TYR A 173 -2.83 -20.92 2.41
N LEU A 174 -2.03 -20.15 3.15
CA LEU A 174 -1.14 -19.14 2.54
C LEU A 174 -0.16 -19.72 1.51
N ASP A 175 0.41 -20.90 1.79
CA ASP A 175 1.39 -21.55 0.91
C ASP A 175 0.81 -22.03 -0.43
N ILE A 176 -0.53 -22.14 -0.52
CA ILE A 176 -1.22 -22.61 -1.72
C ILE A 176 -1.90 -21.47 -2.50
N LEU A 177 -1.88 -20.24 -1.99
CA LEU A 177 -2.45 -19.07 -2.65
C LEU A 177 -1.45 -18.43 -3.60
N HIS A 178 -1.73 -18.50 -4.90
CA HIS A 178 -0.91 -17.89 -5.94
C HIS A 178 -1.53 -16.60 -6.46
N TRP A 179 -0.70 -15.58 -6.60
CA TRP A 179 -1.08 -14.27 -7.12
C TRP A 179 -0.61 -14.14 -8.57
N ARG A 180 -1.55 -14.14 -9.51
CA ARG A 180 -1.28 -13.96 -10.93
C ARG A 180 -1.67 -12.55 -11.36
N PRO A 181 -0.78 -11.76 -11.98
CA PRO A 181 -1.17 -10.47 -12.52
C PRO A 181 -2.23 -10.66 -13.63
N LEU A 182 -3.16 -9.72 -13.68
CA LEU A 182 -4.16 -9.60 -14.73
C LEU A 182 -3.81 -8.35 -15.56
N ASP A 183 -3.67 -8.56 -16.87
CA ASP A 183 -3.37 -7.51 -17.84
C ASP A 183 -4.56 -6.55 -18.04
#